data_AF-A0A932S2A5-F1
#
_entry.id   AF-A0A932S2A5-F1
#
_cell.length_a   1.000
_cell.length_b   1.000
_cell.length_c   1.000
_cell.angle_alpha   90.00
_cell.angle_beta   90.00
_cell.angle_gamma   90.00
#
_symmetry.space_group_name_H-M   'P 1'
#
loop_
_entity.id
_entity.type
_entity.pdbx_description
1 polymer ?
#
loop_
_entity_poly.entity_id
_entity_poly.type
_entity_poly.pdbx_seq_one_letter_code
_entity_poly.pdbx_strand_id
1 'polypeptide(L)'
;MSLAYQHILDTIYQEIQPLLSQGKVATYIPELSKISPQRFGMAVVCLDGSSYAVGDAHQKFSTQSITKLFALALAFEREGNAIWQRVGREPSGNPFRAC
;
A
#
# COMPACT_ATOMS: atom_id res chain seq x y z
N MET A 1 -18.52 14.66 -11.31
CA MET A 1 -17.59 14.21 -10.25
C MET A 1 -16.36 13.49 -10.80
N SER A 2 -16.48 12.66 -11.84
CA SER A 2 -15.37 11.90 -12.48
C SER A 2 -14.09 12.69 -12.80
N LEU A 3 -14.20 13.87 -13.42
CA LEU A 3 -13.05 14.68 -13.82
C LEU A 3 -12.22 15.25 -12.65
N ALA A 4 -12.78 15.32 -11.45
CA ALA A 4 -12.07 15.87 -10.29
C ALA A 4 -10.99 14.91 -9.78
N TYR A 5 -11.24 13.61 -9.74
CA TYR A 5 -10.27 12.65 -9.22
C TYR A 5 -9.04 12.54 -10.12
N GLN A 6 -9.21 12.44 -11.44
CA GLN A 6 -8.06 12.40 -12.35
C GLN A 6 -7.19 13.65 -12.19
N HIS A 7 -7.81 14.83 -12.14
CA HIS A 7 -7.08 16.08 -11.97
C HIS A 7 -6.28 16.11 -10.66
N ILE A 8 -6.87 15.66 -9.54
CA ILE A 8 -6.18 15.56 -8.26
C ILE A 8 -4.98 14.60 -8.34
N LEU A 9 -5.16 13.43 -8.95
CA LEU A 9 -4.06 12.48 -9.13
C LEU A 9 -2.94 13.06 -9.99
N ASP A 10 -3.27 13.76 -11.06
CA ASP A 10 -2.30 14.42 -11.94
C ASP A 10 -1.52 15.50 -11.17
N THR A 11 -2.20 16.34 -10.38
CA THR A 11 -1.56 17.35 -9.53
C THR A 11 -0.57 16.73 -8.56
N ILE A 12 -1.01 15.71 -7.81
CA ILE A 12 -0.13 14.99 -6.87
C ILE A 12 1.05 14.37 -7.63
N TYR A 13 0.80 13.74 -8.78
CA TYR A 13 1.86 13.12 -9.56
C TYR A 13 2.97 14.11 -9.98
N GLN A 14 2.61 15.35 -10.31
CA GLN A 14 3.57 16.40 -10.63
C GLN A 14 4.31 16.92 -9.40
N GLU A 15 3.58 17.19 -8.31
CA GLU A 15 4.16 17.75 -7.08
C GLU A 15 5.15 16.81 -6.39
N ILE A 16 4.95 15.50 -6.51
CA ILE A 16 5.81 14.51 -5.84
C ILE A 16 7.08 14.16 -6.62
N GLN A 17 7.18 14.46 -7.93
CA GLN A 17 8.37 14.17 -8.75
C GLN A 17 9.69 14.61 -8.09
N PRO A 18 9.85 15.85 -7.57
CA PRO A 18 11.08 16.26 -6.92
C PRO A 18 11.37 15.52 -5.59
N LEU A 19 10.38 14.83 -5.02
CA LEU A 19 10.48 14.17 -3.72
C LEU A 19 10.88 12.69 -3.82
N LEU A 20 10.78 12.07 -5.00
CA LEU A 20 11.00 10.62 -5.20
C LEU A 20 12.35 10.12 -4.66
N SER A 21 13.37 10.96 -4.71
CA SER A 21 14.74 10.63 -4.32
C SER A 21 15.02 10.78 -2.82
N GLN A 22 14.08 11.28 -2.01
CA GLN A 22 14.31 11.57 -0.59
C GLN A 22 14.29 10.31 0.29
N GLY A 23 13.74 9.19 -0.21
CA GLY A 23 13.66 7.92 0.49
C GLY A 23 14.81 6.96 0.17
N LYS A 24 14.84 5.83 0.86
CA LYS A 24 15.74 4.70 0.55
C LYS A 24 14.91 3.46 0.24
N VAL A 25 15.23 2.82 -0.88
CA VAL A 25 14.65 1.52 -1.24
C VAL A 25 15.09 0.47 -0.22
N ALA A 26 14.18 -0.44 0.15
CA ALA A 26 14.49 -1.54 1.05
C ALA A 26 15.55 -2.47 0.42
N THR A 27 16.66 -2.69 1.14
CA THR A 27 17.79 -3.50 0.65
C THR A 27 17.95 -4.84 1.37
N TYR A 28 17.17 -5.11 2.41
CA TYR A 28 17.25 -6.36 3.19
C TYR A 28 16.73 -7.60 2.42
N ILE A 29 16.02 -7.40 1.30
CA ILE A 29 15.64 -8.45 0.34
C ILE A 29 16.30 -8.08 -1.00
N PRO A 30 17.16 -8.94 -1.59
CA PRO A 30 17.90 -8.64 -2.81
C PRO A 30 17.03 -8.27 -4.02
N GLU A 31 15.82 -8.79 -4.10
CA GLU A 31 14.88 -8.47 -5.19
C GLU A 31 14.32 -7.05 -5.05
N LEU A 32 14.19 -6.54 -3.82
CA LEU A 32 13.70 -5.19 -3.57
C LEU A 32 14.77 -4.13 -3.88
N SER A 33 16.06 -4.44 -3.70
CA SER A 33 17.14 -3.48 -3.99
C SER A 33 17.29 -3.15 -5.48
N LYS A 34 16.75 -4.00 -6.37
CA LYS A 34 16.77 -3.81 -7.83
C LYS A 34 15.70 -2.83 -8.32
N ILE A 35 14.84 -2.35 -7.43
CA ILE A 35 13.70 -1.51 -7.78
C ILE A 35 14.17 -0.04 -7.87
N SER A 36 13.89 0.62 -9.00
CA SER A 36 14.18 2.05 -9.14
C SER A 36 13.43 2.88 -8.09
N PRO A 37 14.12 3.79 -7.37
CA PRO A 37 13.49 4.72 -6.42
C PRO A 37 12.57 5.73 -7.11
N GLN A 38 12.71 5.92 -8.43
CA GLN A 38 11.97 6.93 -9.17
C GLN A 38 10.60 6.42 -9.65
N ARG A 39 10.21 5.20 -9.27
CA ARG A 39 8.91 4.64 -9.62
C ARG A 39 7.86 5.11 -8.65
N PHE A 40 6.76 5.60 -9.21
CA PHE A 40 5.60 6.01 -8.46
C PHE A 40 4.33 5.79 -9.27
N GLY A 41 3.33 5.21 -8.63
CA GLY A 41 2.02 4.99 -9.21
C GLY A 41 0.96 5.16 -8.15
N MET A 42 -0.18 5.71 -8.54
CA MET A 42 -1.34 5.89 -7.67
C MET A 42 -2.61 5.59 -8.43
N ALA A 43 -3.58 4.96 -7.76
CA ALA A 43 -4.87 4.64 -8.34
C ALA A 43 -6.00 4.80 -7.32
N VAL A 44 -7.17 5.19 -7.80
CA VAL A 44 -8.43 5.27 -7.04
C VAL A 44 -9.47 4.44 -7.79
N VAL A 45 -10.16 3.56 -7.06
CA VAL A 45 -11.31 2.80 -7.56
C VAL A 45 -12.52 3.19 -6.72
N CYS A 46 -13.55 3.69 -7.38
CA CYS A 46 -14.80 4.13 -6.75
C CYS A 46 -15.79 2.97 -6.64
N LEU A 47 -16.80 3.14 -5.75
CA LEU A 47 -17.84 2.13 -5.53
C LEU A 47 -18.72 1.87 -6.77
N ASP A 48 -18.78 2.82 -7.70
CA ASP A 48 -19.48 2.70 -8.98
C ASP A 48 -18.66 1.95 -10.06
N GLY A 49 -17.45 1.48 -9.72
CA GLY A 49 -16.54 0.79 -10.62
C GLY A 49 -15.68 1.70 -11.50
N SER A 50 -15.84 3.03 -11.41
CA SER A 50 -14.93 3.95 -12.07
C SER A 50 -13.53 3.89 -11.45
N SER A 51 -12.50 4.05 -12.28
CA SER A 51 -11.11 4.00 -11.84
C SER A 51 -10.28 5.11 -12.47
N TYR A 52 -9.37 5.67 -11.67
CA TYR A 52 -8.46 6.74 -12.05
C TYR A 52 -7.05 6.35 -11.64
N ALA A 53 -6.05 6.67 -12.46
CA ALA A 53 -4.68 6.26 -12.20
C ALA A 53 -3.67 7.23 -12.82
N VAL A 54 -2.47 7.26 -12.25
CA VAL A 54 -1.31 8.04 -12.72
C VAL A 54 -0.01 7.26 -12.49
N GLY A 55 1.00 7.53 -13.31
CA GLY A 55 2.33 6.93 -13.21
C GLY A 55 2.32 5.41 -13.40
N ASP A 56 3.13 4.71 -12.63
CA ASP A 56 3.36 3.26 -12.72
C ASP A 56 2.25 2.42 -12.05
N ALA A 57 0.99 2.89 -12.01
CA ALA A 57 -0.10 2.27 -11.25
C ALA A 57 -0.41 0.81 -11.63
N HIS A 58 -0.05 0.39 -12.86
CA HIS A 58 -0.25 -0.99 -13.34
C HIS A 58 0.98 -1.89 -13.15
N GLN A 59 2.09 -1.35 -12.64
CA GLN A 59 3.29 -2.11 -12.39
C GLN A 59 3.10 -3.04 -11.18
N LYS A 60 3.29 -4.34 -11.40
CA LYS A 60 3.24 -5.33 -10.31
C LYS A 60 4.43 -5.16 -9.37
N PHE A 61 4.16 -5.27 -8.08
CA PHE A 61 5.16 -5.27 -7.01
C PHE A 61 4.74 -6.24 -5.88
N SER A 62 5.68 -6.56 -4.99
CA SER A 62 5.38 -7.41 -3.83
C SER A 62 4.59 -6.61 -2.79
N THR A 63 3.40 -7.10 -2.41
CA THR A 63 2.51 -6.42 -1.46
C THR A 63 2.99 -6.46 -0.01
N GLN A 64 3.97 -7.32 0.32
CA GLN A 64 4.63 -7.36 1.62
C GLN A 64 3.61 -7.41 2.78
N SER A 65 3.75 -6.56 3.80
CA SER A 65 2.87 -6.58 4.98
C SER A 65 1.41 -6.19 4.71
N ILE A 66 1.07 -5.68 3.53
CA ILE A 66 -0.34 -5.44 3.14
C ILE A 66 -1.12 -6.78 3.12
N THR A 67 -0.44 -7.89 2.82
CA THR A 67 -1.03 -9.25 2.86
C THR A 67 -1.64 -9.62 4.22
N LYS A 68 -1.15 -9.03 5.32
CA LYS A 68 -1.64 -9.33 6.68
C LYS A 68 -3.11 -8.95 6.85
N LEU A 69 -3.59 -7.91 6.18
CA LEU A 69 -5.00 -7.52 6.21
C LEU A 69 -5.89 -8.62 5.62
N PHE A 70 -5.51 -9.15 4.46
CA PHE A 70 -6.25 -10.23 3.80
C PHE A 70 -6.16 -11.55 4.58
N ALA A 71 -4.98 -11.86 5.13
CA ALA A 71 -4.81 -13.02 5.99
C ALA A 71 -5.69 -12.94 7.25
N LEU A 72 -5.80 -11.75 7.86
CA LEU A 72 -6.68 -11.52 9.00
C LEU A 72 -8.16 -11.68 8.61
N ALA A 73 -8.59 -11.11 7.48
CA ALA A 73 -9.97 -11.26 7.00
C ALA A 73 -10.33 -12.74 6.78
N LEU A 74 -9.45 -13.51 6.15
CA LEU A 74 -9.63 -14.94 5.94
C LEU A 74 -9.66 -15.75 7.26
N ALA A 75 -8.80 -15.40 8.21
CA ALA A 75 -8.81 -16.04 9.53
C ALA A 75 -10.10 -15.72 10.30
N PHE A 76 -10.57 -14.48 10.22
CA PHE A 76 -11.82 -14.04 10.85
C PHE A 76 -13.04 -14.72 10.21
N GLU A 77 -13.06 -14.91 8.89
CA GLU A 77 -14.12 -15.66 8.22
C GLU A 77 -14.23 -17.09 8.74
N ARG A 78 -13.09 -17.73 9.06
CA ARG A 78 -13.04 -19.13 9.52
C ARG A 78 -13.34 -19.31 11.01
N GLU A 79 -12.81 -18.43 11.84
CA GLU A 79 -12.75 -18.61 13.30
C GLU A 79 -13.56 -17.55 14.07
N GLY A 80 -14.08 -16.53 13.37
CA GLY A 80 -14.82 -15.42 13.95
C GLY A 80 -14.06 -14.74 15.09
N ASN A 81 -14.75 -14.51 16.20
CA ASN A 81 -14.16 -13.83 17.36
C ASN A 81 -13.12 -14.67 18.11
N ALA A 82 -12.98 -15.97 17.84
CA ALA A 82 -12.00 -16.81 18.54
C ALA A 82 -10.55 -16.39 18.24
N ILE A 83 -10.30 -15.74 17.09
CA ILE A 83 -8.96 -15.26 16.73
C ILE A 83 -8.41 -14.26 17.75
N TRP A 84 -9.27 -13.51 18.43
CA TRP A 84 -8.87 -12.49 19.42
C TRP A 84 -8.29 -13.07 20.70
N GLN A 85 -8.44 -14.39 20.92
CA GLN A 85 -7.73 -15.08 22.00
C GLN A 85 -6.23 -15.25 21.69
N ARG A 86 -5.85 -15.15 20.41
CA ARG A 86 -4.47 -15.39 19.93
C ARG A 86 -3.81 -14.15 19.34
N VAL A 87 -4.58 -13.15 18.93
CA VAL A 87 -4.07 -11.89 18.37
C VAL A 87 -4.71 -10.69 19.04
N GLY A 88 -3.89 -9.71 19.42
CA GLY A 88 -4.34 -8.48 20.06
C GLY A 88 -5.10 -7.57 19.09
N ARG A 89 -5.92 -6.67 19.66
CA ARG A 89 -6.74 -5.70 18.91
C ARG A 89 -6.22 -4.27 19.04
N GLU A 90 -5.38 -4.03 20.04
CA GLU A 90 -4.81 -2.72 20.36
C GLU A 90 -3.48 -2.51 19.62
N PRO A 91 -3.14 -1.26 19.25
CA PRO A 91 -1.80 -0.92 18.81
C PRO A 91 -0.77 -1.31 19.87
N SER A 92 0.36 -1.90 19.46
CA SER A 92 1.37 -2.40 20.41
C SER A 92 2.20 -1.30 21.09
N GLY A 93 2.09 -0.04 20.66
CA GLY A 93 2.95 1.07 21.11
C GLY A 93 4.42 0.96 20.67
N ASN A 94 4.83 -0.19 20.16
CA ASN A 94 6.19 -0.48 19.74
C ASN A 94 6.36 -0.36 18.21
N PRO A 95 7.60 -0.19 17.71
CA PRO A 95 7.89 -0.27 16.28
C PRO A 95 7.31 -1.54 15.63
N PHE A 96 6.95 -1.46 14.34
CA PHE A 96 6.32 -2.57 13.59
C PHE A 96 7.12 -3.89 13.59
N ARG A 97 8.43 -3.83 13.89
CA ARG A 97 9.31 -4.98 14.18
C ARG A 97 9.99 -4.81 15.54
N ALA A 98 9.23 -4.64 16.59
CA ALA A 98 9.73 -4.82 17.94
C ALA A 98 9.44 -6.26 18.37
N CYS A 99 10.50 -7.03 18.59
CA CYS A 99 10.44 -8.19 19.45
C CYS A 99 10.47 -7.72 20.91
#